data_AF-A0A1V2M721-F1
#
_entry.id   AF-A0A1V2M721-F1
#
_cell.length_a   1.000
_cell.length_b   1.000
_cell.length_c   1.000
_cell.angle_alpha   90.00
_cell.angle_beta   90.00
_cell.angle_gamma   90.00
#
_symmetry.space_group_name_H-M   'P 1'
#
loop_
_entity.id
_entity.type
_entity.pdbx_description
1 polymer ?
#
loop_
_entity_poly.entity_id
_entity_poly.type
_entity_poly.pdbx_seq_one_letter_code
_entity_poly.pdbx_strand_id
1 'polypeptide(L)'
;MYCFLPLVVFKYRKGLQSIVRSTSKTKNKPAEIKKESQALVDTIKQLNSEIKKLIEGKLIKLTDLHTMLLAITNLTHYLNHKFIKDTNLTGEVIKMTKTLYDPAVEQRGIEQGIEQGRVEVAKSLLDILDNETIALKTKLSIEQVEQLRFENK
;
A
#
# COMPACT_ATOMS: atom_id res chain seq x y z
N MET A 1 -8.76 -6.31 6.77
CA MET A 1 -9.68 -5.24 7.19
C MET A 1 -9.43 -4.08 6.23
N TYR A 2 -10.43 -3.57 5.50
CA TYR A 2 -10.18 -2.48 4.55
C TYR A 2 -9.88 -1.19 5.32
N CYS A 3 -8.65 -0.71 5.23
CA CYS A 3 -8.23 0.51 5.92
C CYS A 3 -8.65 1.74 5.10
N PHE A 4 -9.62 2.52 5.61
CA PHE A 4 -10.19 3.68 4.92
C PHE A 4 -9.32 4.95 4.98
N LEU A 5 -8.13 4.88 5.59
CA LEU A 5 -7.21 6.01 5.74
C LEU A 5 -6.96 6.79 4.43
N PRO A 6 -6.76 6.15 3.26
CA PRO A 6 -6.55 6.88 1.99
C PRO A 6 -7.71 7.80 1.60
N LEU A 7 -8.95 7.50 2.03
CA LEU A 7 -10.12 8.33 1.69
C LEU A 7 -10.07 9.73 2.30
N VAL A 8 -9.22 9.96 3.31
CA VAL A 8 -8.97 11.29 3.87
C VAL A 8 -8.43 12.25 2.79
N VAL A 9 -7.69 11.74 1.78
CA VAL A 9 -7.26 12.53 0.61
C VAL A 9 -8.46 13.04 -0.19
N PHE A 10 -9.53 12.25 -0.30
CA PHE A 10 -10.70 12.60 -1.11
C PHE A 10 -11.49 13.80 -0.54
N LYS A 11 -11.33 14.13 0.75
CA LYS A 11 -12.00 15.28 1.38
C LYS A 11 -11.68 16.60 0.67
N TYR A 12 -10.47 16.73 0.10
CA TYR A 12 -10.00 17.91 -0.63
C TYR A 12 -10.75 18.17 -1.94
N ARG A 13 -11.44 17.16 -2.50
CA ARG A 13 -12.19 17.31 -3.76
C ARG A 13 -13.21 18.44 -3.71
N LYS A 14 -14.01 18.52 -2.62
CA LYS A 14 -15.07 19.53 -2.52
C LYS A 14 -14.50 20.95 -2.39
N GLY A 15 -13.44 21.12 -1.60
CA GLY A 15 -12.75 22.41 -1.42
C GLY A 15 -12.18 22.92 -2.74
N LEU A 16 -11.35 22.09 -3.40
CA LEU A 16 -10.77 22.39 -4.71
C LEU A 16 -11.83 22.68 -5.78
N GLN A 17 -12.90 21.90 -5.83
CA GLN A 17 -14.01 22.10 -6.77
C GLN A 17 -14.71 23.45 -6.57
N SER A 18 -14.92 23.86 -5.32
CA SER A 18 -15.52 25.16 -4.99
C SER A 18 -14.65 26.32 -5.48
N ILE A 19 -13.34 26.25 -5.24
CA ILE A 19 -12.38 27.28 -5.68
C ILE A 19 -12.36 27.41 -7.20
N VAL A 20 -12.29 26.28 -7.91
CA VAL A 20 -12.25 26.26 -9.38
C VAL A 20 -13.54 26.84 -9.97
N ARG A 21 -14.70 26.44 -9.45
CA ARG A 21 -16.03 26.86 -9.94
C ARG A 21 -16.43 28.28 -9.55
N SER A 22 -15.79 28.87 -8.55
CA SER A 22 -16.08 30.25 -8.10
C SER A 22 -16.05 31.23 -9.28
N THR A 23 -17.08 32.06 -9.42
CA THR A 23 -17.15 33.12 -10.44
C THR A 23 -16.58 34.45 -9.96
N SER A 24 -16.17 34.52 -8.68
CA SER A 24 -15.67 35.75 -8.06
C SER A 24 -14.37 36.21 -8.75
N LYS A 25 -14.37 37.48 -9.19
CA LYS A 25 -13.22 38.15 -9.81
C LYS A 25 -12.17 38.64 -8.80
N THR A 26 -12.56 38.82 -7.53
CA THR A 26 -11.68 39.30 -6.46
C THR A 26 -10.86 38.19 -5.79
N LYS A 27 -11.23 36.92 -6.00
CA LYS A 27 -10.49 35.79 -5.43
C LYS A 27 -9.28 35.41 -6.29
N ASN A 28 -8.11 35.38 -5.67
CA ASN A 28 -6.91 34.81 -6.29
C ASN A 28 -7.00 33.27 -6.24
N LYS A 29 -7.66 32.68 -7.25
CA LYS A 29 -7.83 31.22 -7.35
C LYS A 29 -6.50 30.45 -7.31
N PRO A 30 -5.42 30.85 -8.02
CA PRO A 30 -4.13 30.19 -7.91
C PRO A 30 -3.61 30.10 -6.46
N ALA A 31 -3.71 31.18 -5.69
CA ALA A 31 -3.25 31.19 -4.30
C ALA A 31 -4.11 30.28 -3.40
N GLU A 32 -5.44 30.28 -3.57
CA GLU A 32 -6.34 29.39 -2.83
C GLU A 32 -6.08 27.90 -3.16
N ILE A 33 -5.89 27.57 -4.44
CA ILE A 33 -5.53 26.21 -4.89
C ILE A 33 -4.20 25.78 -4.29
N LYS A 34 -3.19 26.67 -4.31
CA LYS A 34 -1.88 26.38 -3.72
C LYS A 34 -1.97 26.11 -2.21
N LYS A 35 -2.78 26.88 -1.49
CA LYS A 35 -3.03 26.67 -0.05
C LYS A 35 -3.69 25.31 0.22
N GLU A 36 -4.73 24.96 -0.53
CA GLU A 36 -5.39 23.64 -0.42
C GLU A 36 -4.44 22.49 -0.80
N SER A 37 -3.61 22.68 -1.83
CA SER A 37 -2.59 21.72 -2.24
C SER A 37 -1.56 21.49 -1.14
N GLN A 38 -1.11 22.55 -0.46
CA GLN A 38 -0.18 22.41 0.67
C GLN A 38 -0.82 21.65 1.84
N ALA A 39 -2.07 21.97 2.18
CA ALA A 39 -2.81 21.27 3.23
C ALA A 39 -3.03 19.78 2.90
N LEU A 40 -3.23 19.45 1.62
CA LEU A 40 -3.28 18.06 1.15
C LEU A 40 -1.95 17.34 1.39
N VAL A 41 -0.83 17.95 0.99
CA VAL A 41 0.51 17.38 1.20
C VAL A 41 0.78 17.13 2.69
N ASP A 42 0.45 18.10 3.55
CA ASP A 42 0.68 17.97 4.99
C ASP A 42 -0.21 16.89 5.62
N THR A 43 -1.44 16.73 5.12
CA THR A 43 -2.30 15.60 5.53
C THR A 43 -1.71 14.26 5.11
N ILE A 44 -1.15 14.15 3.90
CA ILE A 44 -0.49 12.92 3.44
C ILE A 44 0.73 12.60 4.31
N LYS A 45 1.53 13.60 4.71
CA LYS A 45 2.66 13.41 5.63
C LYS A 45 2.19 12.83 6.97
N GLN A 46 1.14 13.41 7.55
CA GLN A 46 0.58 12.92 8.81
C GLN A 46 0.06 11.48 8.64
N LEU A 47 -0.68 11.22 7.57
CA LEU A 47 -1.22 9.90 7.27
C LEU A 47 -0.12 8.84 7.12
N ASN A 48 0.99 9.18 6.46
CA ASN A 48 2.15 8.32 6.35
C ASN A 48 2.77 8.00 7.72
N SER A 49 2.84 8.98 8.62
CA SER A 49 3.31 8.75 10.00
C SER A 49 2.37 7.83 10.78
N GLU A 50 1.06 8.00 10.63
CA GLU A 50 0.06 7.14 11.28
C GLU A 50 0.13 5.70 10.73
N ILE A 51 0.17 5.53 9.42
CA ILE A 51 0.33 4.22 8.77
C ILE A 51 1.60 3.52 9.28
N LYS A 52 2.72 4.25 9.41
CA LYS A 52 3.97 3.70 9.96
C LYS A 52 3.75 3.10 11.35
N LYS A 53 3.13 3.85 12.26
CA LYS A 53 2.83 3.40 13.64
C LYS A 53 1.92 2.17 13.65
N LEU A 54 0.92 2.13 12.75
CA LEU A 54 -0.01 0.99 12.66
C LEU A 54 0.68 -0.29 12.19
N ILE A 55 1.67 -0.16 11.31
CA ILE A 55 2.49 -1.29 10.83
C ILE A 55 3.46 -1.75 11.92
N GLU A 56 4.15 -0.83 12.59
CA GLU A 56 5.04 -1.13 13.71
C GLU A 56 4.27 -1.84 14.85
N GLY A 57 3.04 -1.38 15.12
CA GLY A 57 2.12 -2.01 16.06
C GLY A 57 1.49 -3.32 15.58
N LYS A 58 1.84 -3.81 14.38
CA LYS A 58 1.28 -5.03 13.76
C LYS A 58 -0.26 -5.02 13.62
N LEU A 59 -0.88 -3.83 13.62
CA LEU A 59 -2.33 -3.66 13.48
C LEU A 59 -2.79 -3.76 12.01
N ILE A 60 -1.86 -3.50 11.08
CA ILE A 60 -2.11 -3.57 9.65
C ILE A 60 -1.03 -4.43 8.97
N LYS A 61 -1.43 -5.21 7.97
CA LYS A 61 -0.50 -6.04 7.19
C LYS A 61 0.27 -5.20 6.19
N LEU A 62 1.43 -5.71 5.80
CA LEU A 62 2.28 -5.06 4.81
C LEU A 62 1.66 -5.03 3.41
N THR A 63 0.84 -6.03 3.07
CA THR A 63 0.03 -6.04 1.85
C THR A 63 -1.00 -4.91 1.83
N ASP A 64 -1.58 -4.59 3.00
CA ASP A 64 -2.53 -3.49 3.15
C ASP A 64 -1.82 -2.13 3.03
N LEU A 65 -0.54 -2.00 3.44
CA LEU A 65 0.30 -0.82 3.18
C LEU A 65 0.34 -0.50 1.70
N HIS A 66 0.73 -1.47 0.86
CA HIS A 66 0.86 -1.24 -0.58
C HIS A 66 -0.46 -0.72 -1.17
N THR A 67 -1.58 -1.35 -0.81
CA THR A 67 -2.92 -0.95 -1.26
C THR A 67 -3.26 0.48 -0.82
N MET A 68 -2.93 0.85 0.42
CA MET A 68 -3.15 2.21 0.93
C MET A 68 -2.30 3.25 0.21
N LEU A 69 -1.01 2.98 0.00
CA LEU A 69 -0.11 3.89 -0.71
C LEU A 69 -0.57 4.10 -2.15
N LEU A 70 -0.95 3.02 -2.85
CA LEU A 70 -1.48 3.10 -4.20
C LEU A 70 -2.75 3.95 -4.26
N ALA A 71 -3.67 3.78 -3.29
CA ALA A 71 -4.87 4.59 -3.20
C ALA A 71 -4.55 6.07 -2.97
N ILE A 72 -3.63 6.40 -2.06
CA ILE A 72 -3.17 7.79 -1.81
C ILE A 72 -2.61 8.41 -3.10
N THR A 73 -1.76 7.68 -3.82
CA THR A 73 -1.16 8.14 -5.08
C THR A 73 -2.23 8.38 -6.15
N ASN A 74 -3.15 7.43 -6.36
CA ASN A 74 -4.19 7.55 -7.37
C ASN A 74 -5.17 8.70 -7.07
N LEU A 75 -5.56 8.86 -5.80
CA LEU A 75 -6.44 9.96 -5.39
C LEU A 75 -5.74 11.31 -5.56
N THR A 76 -4.46 11.41 -5.18
CA THR A 76 -3.65 12.61 -5.41
C THR A 76 -3.53 12.93 -6.89
N HIS A 77 -3.24 11.92 -7.72
CA HIS A 77 -3.15 12.08 -9.17
C HIS A 77 -4.46 12.62 -9.77
N TYR A 78 -5.60 12.05 -9.35
CA TYR A 78 -6.92 12.53 -9.75
C TYR A 78 -7.15 14.01 -9.36
N LEU A 79 -6.87 14.38 -8.11
CA LEU A 79 -7.05 15.76 -7.63
C LEU A 79 -6.13 16.73 -8.37
N ASN A 80 -4.88 16.30 -8.61
CA ASN A 80 -3.90 17.10 -9.30
C ASN A 80 -4.31 17.37 -10.75
N HIS A 81 -4.61 16.31 -11.50
CA HIS A 81 -5.03 16.42 -12.89
C HIS A 81 -6.29 17.28 -13.06
N LYS A 82 -7.28 17.11 -12.16
CA LYS A 82 -8.59 17.76 -12.30
C LYS A 82 -8.64 19.20 -11.80
N PHE A 83 -7.87 19.54 -10.76
CA PHE A 83 -8.02 20.82 -10.08
C PHE A 83 -6.71 21.61 -9.91
N ILE A 84 -5.64 20.97 -9.45
CA ILE A 84 -4.43 21.67 -8.98
C ILE A 84 -3.49 22.02 -10.14
N LYS A 85 -3.23 21.07 -11.04
CA LYS A 85 -2.34 21.19 -12.21
C LYS A 85 -0.89 21.56 -11.84
N ASP A 86 -0.40 21.05 -10.71
CA ASP A 86 0.99 21.18 -10.29
C ASP A 86 1.83 20.01 -10.84
N THR A 87 2.88 20.31 -11.59
CA THR A 87 3.74 19.28 -12.21
C THR A 87 4.53 18.47 -11.18
N ASN A 88 4.77 19.01 -9.98
CA ASN A 88 5.64 18.42 -8.97
C ASN A 88 4.88 17.61 -7.91
N LEU A 89 3.61 17.96 -7.65
CA LEU A 89 2.81 17.38 -6.57
C LEU A 89 2.74 15.85 -6.61
N THR A 90 2.43 15.28 -7.77
CA THR A 90 2.33 13.82 -7.92
C THR A 90 3.68 13.15 -7.63
N GLY A 91 4.78 13.74 -8.13
CA GLY A 91 6.13 13.22 -7.92
C GLY A 91 6.56 13.27 -6.45
N GLU A 92 6.24 14.37 -5.75
CA GLU A 92 6.48 14.52 -4.31
C GLU A 92 5.77 13.42 -3.51
N VAL A 93 4.46 13.23 -3.75
CA VAL A 93 3.68 12.22 -3.04
C VAL A 93 4.20 10.81 -3.33
N ILE A 94 4.55 10.49 -4.59
CA ILE A 94 5.17 9.20 -4.93
C ILE A 94 6.48 8.99 -4.17
N LYS A 95 7.32 10.03 -4.08
CA LYS A 95 8.59 9.95 -3.33
C LYS A 95 8.34 9.68 -1.85
N MET A 96 7.37 10.37 -1.25
CA MET A 96 6.98 10.17 0.15
C MET A 96 6.45 8.77 0.43
N THR A 97 5.56 8.26 -0.42
CA THR A 97 5.01 6.91 -0.26
C THR A 97 6.08 5.85 -0.46
N LYS A 98 7.02 6.06 -1.39
CA LYS A 98 8.19 5.18 -1.56
C LYS A 98 9.11 5.18 -0.34
N THR A 99 9.39 6.31 0.28
CA THR A 99 10.23 6.33 1.51
C THR A 99 9.58 5.61 2.69
N LEU A 100 8.24 5.51 2.71
CA LEU A 100 7.52 4.71 3.69
C LEU A 100 7.56 3.20 3.37
N TYR A 101 7.83 2.86 2.10
CA TYR A 101 7.97 1.50 1.57
C TYR A 101 9.46 1.16 1.40
N ASP A 102 10.09 0.76 2.51
CA ASP A 102 11.51 0.40 2.60
C ASP A 102 11.83 -0.92 1.84
N PRO A 103 12.96 -1.08 1.11
CA PRO A 103 13.35 -2.34 0.43
C PRO A 103 13.33 -3.61 1.30
N ALA A 104 13.41 -3.50 2.64
CA ALA A 104 13.16 -4.63 3.54
C ALA A 104 11.72 -5.20 3.44
N VAL A 105 10.79 -4.45 2.85
CA VAL A 105 9.41 -4.86 2.54
C VAL A 105 9.35 -5.72 1.28
N GLU A 106 10.09 -5.34 0.24
CA GLU A 106 10.24 -6.15 -0.98
C GLU A 106 10.92 -7.47 -0.65
N GLN A 107 11.97 -7.44 0.17
CA GLN A 107 12.68 -8.64 0.63
C GLN A 107 11.76 -9.60 1.39
N ARG A 108 10.95 -9.08 2.32
CA ARG A 108 9.96 -9.88 3.05
C ARG A 108 8.86 -10.45 2.14
N GLY A 109 8.43 -9.69 1.13
CA GLY A 109 7.46 -10.17 0.14
C GLY A 109 8.02 -11.33 -0.69
N ILE A 110 9.30 -11.24 -1.09
CA ILE A 110 10.01 -12.30 -1.80
C ILE A 110 10.15 -13.54 -0.90
N GLU A 111 10.55 -13.36 0.36
CA GLU A 111 10.66 -14.48 1.33
C GLU A 111 9.32 -15.17 1.56
N GLN A 112 8.23 -14.42 1.73
CA GLN A 112 6.89 -14.98 1.88
C GLN A 112 6.42 -15.72 0.62
N GLY A 113 6.69 -15.17 -0.57
CA GLY A 113 6.36 -15.83 -1.84
C GLY A 113 7.14 -17.13 -2.04
N ILE A 114 8.42 -17.16 -1.67
CA ILE A 114 9.25 -18.37 -1.70
C ILE A 114 8.69 -19.42 -0.73
N GLU A 115 8.34 -19.03 0.49
CA GLU A 115 7.79 -19.94 1.50
C GLU A 115 6.46 -20.55 1.03
N GLN A 116 5.55 -19.72 0.49
CA GLN A 116 4.29 -20.19 -0.08
C GLN A 116 4.50 -21.13 -1.27
N GLY A 117 5.42 -20.80 -2.17
CA GLY A 117 5.78 -21.66 -3.30
C GLY A 117 6.33 -23.01 -2.86
N ARG A 118 7.12 -23.07 -1.77
CA ARG A 118 7.60 -24.34 -1.20
C ARG A 118 6.45 -25.21 -0.71
N VAL A 119 5.46 -24.61 -0.05
CA VAL A 119 4.27 -25.32 0.45
C VAL A 119 3.39 -25.81 -0.69
N GLU A 120 3.17 -25.00 -1.73
CA GLU A 120 2.40 -25.43 -2.91
C GLU A 120 3.07 -26.59 -3.64
N VAL A 121 4.40 -26.51 -3.84
CA VAL A 121 5.17 -27.61 -4.41
C VAL A 121 5.06 -28.85 -3.53
N ALA A 122 5.21 -28.72 -2.19
CA ALA A 122 5.06 -29.84 -1.27
C ALA A 122 3.69 -30.51 -1.41
N LYS A 123 2.60 -29.73 -1.44
CA LYS A 123 1.22 -30.23 -1.61
C LYS A 123 1.05 -31.02 -2.91
N SER A 124 1.62 -30.53 -4.01
CA SER A 124 1.57 -31.21 -5.32
C SER A 124 2.39 -32.51 -5.39
N LEU A 125 3.22 -32.78 -4.39
CA LEU A 125 4.08 -33.96 -4.32
C LEU A 125 3.64 -34.98 -3.26
N LEU A 126 2.66 -34.66 -2.38
CA LEU A 126 2.27 -35.50 -1.25
C LEU A 126 1.74 -36.88 -1.67
N ASP A 127 1.10 -36.96 -2.81
CA ASP A 127 0.54 -38.17 -3.41
C ASP A 127 1.56 -38.99 -4.20
N ILE A 128 2.74 -38.43 -4.47
CA ILE A 128 3.78 -39.03 -5.33
C ILE A 128 5.01 -39.47 -4.52
N LEU A 129 5.43 -38.65 -3.54
CA LEU A 129 6.72 -38.79 -2.84
C LEU A 129 6.53 -38.95 -1.32
N ASP A 130 7.53 -39.53 -0.67
CA ASP A 130 7.62 -39.65 0.78
C ASP A 130 7.96 -38.30 1.47
N ASN A 131 7.72 -38.21 2.77
CA ASN A 131 7.89 -36.97 3.53
C ASN A 131 9.34 -36.49 3.57
N GLU A 132 10.30 -37.41 3.60
CA GLU A 132 11.73 -37.10 3.71
C GLU A 132 12.24 -36.48 2.41
N THR A 133 11.85 -37.04 1.26
CA THR A 133 12.16 -36.50 -0.07
C THR A 133 11.51 -35.14 -0.28
N ILE A 134 10.24 -34.96 0.10
CA ILE A 134 9.54 -33.68 -0.04
C ILE A 134 10.18 -32.60 0.85
N ALA A 135 10.48 -32.93 2.12
CA ALA A 135 11.16 -32.03 3.04
C ALA A 135 12.52 -31.58 2.48
N LEU A 136 13.31 -32.52 1.95
CA LEU A 136 14.60 -32.21 1.32
C LEU A 136 14.48 -31.29 0.11
N LYS A 137 13.52 -31.54 -0.79
CA LYS A 137 13.36 -30.79 -2.04
C LYS A 137 12.73 -29.42 -1.87
N THR A 138 11.80 -29.29 -0.91
CA THR A 138 11.10 -28.04 -0.63
C THR A 138 11.78 -27.22 0.47
N LYS A 139 12.77 -27.80 1.17
CA LYS A 139 13.43 -27.22 2.34
C LYS A 139 12.45 -26.93 3.51
N LEU A 140 11.35 -27.68 3.57
CA LEU A 140 10.45 -27.71 4.72
C LEU A 140 10.97 -28.71 5.75
N SER A 141 10.55 -28.59 7.01
CA SER A 141 10.79 -29.63 8.00
C SER A 141 9.89 -30.84 7.74
N ILE A 142 10.33 -32.02 8.18
CA ILE A 142 9.52 -33.25 8.08
C ILE A 142 8.17 -33.05 8.78
N GLU A 143 8.16 -32.41 9.95
CA GLU A 143 6.94 -32.08 10.70
C GLU A 143 5.96 -31.21 9.90
N GLN A 144 6.46 -30.20 9.17
CA GLN A 144 5.62 -29.37 8.30
C GLN A 144 4.99 -30.18 7.17
N VAL A 145 5.76 -31.09 6.56
CA VAL A 145 5.26 -31.96 5.49
C VAL A 145 4.22 -32.95 6.03
N GLU A 146 4.43 -33.48 7.23
CA GLU A 146 3.46 -34.34 7.91
C GLU A 146 2.15 -33.60 8.18
N GLN A 147 2.19 -32.39 8.73
CA GLN A 147 1.00 -31.56 8.90
C GLN A 147 0.24 -31.35 7.59
N LEU A 148 0.96 -31.05 6.50
CA LEU A 148 0.34 -30.88 5.18
C LEU A 148 -0.37 -32.15 4.67
N ARG A 149 0.08 -33.36 5.06
CA ARG A 149 -0.63 -34.61 4.78
C ARG A 149 -1.88 -34.79 5.62
N PHE A 150 -1.84 -34.41 6.89
CA PHE A 150 -2.99 -34.49 7.77
C PHE A 150 -4.09 -33.50 7.35
N GLU A 151 -3.72 -32.31 6.87
CA GLU A 151 -4.67 -31.29 6.38
C GLU A 151 -5.29 -31.61 5.00
N ASN A 152 -4.69 -32.49 4.20
CA ASN A 152 -5.20 -32.90 2.88
C ASN A 152 -6.05 -34.19 2.91
N LYS A 153 -6.33 -34.74 4.10
CA LYS A 153 -7.25 -35.88 4.30
C LYS A 153 -8.64 -35.40 4.65
#